data_AF-A0A7T4N1X3-F1
#
_entry.id   AF-A0A7T4N1X3-F1
#
_cell.length_a   1.000
_cell.length_b   1.000
_cell.length_c   1.000
_cell.angle_alpha   90.00
_cell.angle_beta   90.00
_cell.angle_gamma   90.00
#
_symmetry.space_group_name_H-M   'P 1'
#
loop_
_entity.id
_entity.type
_entity.pdbx_description
1 polymer ?
#
loop_
_entity_poly.entity_id
_entity_poly.type
_entity_poly.pdbx_seq_one_letter_code
_entity_poly.pdbx_strand_id
1 'polypeptide(L)'
;MDELDLYRIADTYTLVDAAALLVGEKPSRVCPPRRGICKRYHLPRFEPLDKGATDLNSKADSFDVALKSLLHAVEGGTLPAKLNLVIDEEMAAMAHVMMPGCEIAGPINPGSATILADDLREWLTSRGVKSGFFFPEVSPLPASDAALIERLRAAETARDILMRELAALSNVETERDNLREQTSALADEVGQLTGSLDAAGTRIRELSGNQAQGKSRTAMLRLIGGLAMSGHGIDIHGGRLEGIGQVISDMASKGVSVSEQMLRDRLKEAAKLIDRLDPK
;
A
#
# COMPACT_ATOMS: atom_id res chain seq x y z
N MET A 1 -11.14 -33.12 11.42
CA MET A 1 -9.91 -33.12 12.23
C MET A 1 -8.81 -32.70 11.31
N ASP A 2 -8.30 -31.49 11.50
CA ASP A 2 -7.20 -31.01 10.68
C ASP A 2 -5.86 -31.62 11.15
N GLU A 3 -4.78 -31.38 10.42
CA GLU A 3 -3.45 -31.89 10.78
C GLU A 3 -3.00 -31.38 12.16
N LEU A 4 -3.33 -30.14 12.51
CA LEU A 4 -2.91 -29.53 13.77
C LEU A 4 -3.64 -30.17 14.97
N ASP A 5 -4.91 -30.56 14.78
CA ASP A 5 -5.69 -31.33 15.75
C ASP A 5 -5.05 -32.68 16.06
N LEU A 6 -4.44 -33.35 15.07
CA LEU A 6 -3.73 -34.61 15.26
C LEU A 6 -2.43 -34.41 16.05
N TYR A 7 -1.70 -33.32 15.78
CA TYR A 7 -0.50 -33.00 16.57
C TYR A 7 -0.82 -32.61 18.00
N ARG A 8 -1.99 -32.02 18.29
CA ARG A 8 -2.42 -31.70 19.67
C ARG A 8 -2.55 -32.90 20.59
N ILE A 9 -2.79 -34.08 20.04
CA ILE A 9 -2.91 -35.33 20.81
C ILE A 9 -1.63 -36.17 20.77
N ALA A 10 -0.55 -35.68 20.16
CA ALA A 10 0.72 -36.37 20.11
C ALA A 10 1.54 -36.15 21.39
N ASP A 11 2.07 -37.24 21.97
CA ASP A 11 2.92 -37.21 23.16
C ASP A 11 4.37 -36.82 22.85
N THR A 12 4.79 -36.98 21.59
CA THR A 12 6.16 -36.71 21.15
C THR A 12 6.17 -35.95 19.84
N TYR A 13 7.18 -35.10 19.67
CA TYR A 13 7.41 -34.32 18.45
C TYR A 13 8.85 -34.47 18.00
N THR A 14 9.10 -34.50 16.70
CA THR A 14 10.46 -34.22 16.21
C THR A 14 10.80 -32.76 16.45
N LEU A 15 12.09 -32.40 16.52
CA LEU A 15 12.48 -30.98 16.66
C LEU A 15 11.98 -30.13 15.48
N VAL A 16 11.88 -30.73 14.30
CA VAL A 16 11.33 -30.09 13.11
C VAL A 16 9.84 -29.81 13.26
N ASP A 17 9.06 -30.81 13.69
CA ASP A 17 7.62 -30.64 13.90
C ASP A 17 7.36 -29.61 15.00
N ALA A 18 8.08 -29.70 16.13
CA ALA A 18 7.98 -28.75 17.22
C ALA A 18 8.27 -27.31 16.76
N ALA A 19 9.31 -27.10 15.93
CA ALA A 19 9.62 -25.77 15.38
C ALA A 19 8.51 -25.24 14.46
N ALA A 20 7.93 -26.10 13.61
CA ALA A 20 6.81 -25.72 12.75
C ALA A 20 5.56 -25.35 13.56
N LEU A 21 5.24 -26.15 14.58
CA LEU A 21 4.14 -25.88 15.48
C LEU A 21 4.38 -24.54 16.21
N LEU A 22 5.56 -24.29 16.77
CA LEU A 22 5.85 -23.03 17.47
C LEU A 22 5.57 -21.75 16.65
N VAL A 23 5.70 -21.81 15.33
CA VAL A 23 5.44 -20.66 14.43
C VAL A 23 4.03 -20.67 13.82
N GLY A 24 3.17 -21.58 14.27
CA GLY A 24 1.79 -21.71 13.79
C GLY A 24 1.70 -22.29 12.38
N GLU A 25 2.63 -23.16 11.99
CA GLU A 25 2.65 -23.82 10.68
C GLU A 25 2.43 -25.33 10.79
N LYS A 26 1.94 -25.91 9.69
CA LYS A 26 1.71 -27.35 9.58
C LYS A 26 3.05 -28.08 9.38
N PRO A 27 3.36 -29.10 10.18
CA PRO A 27 4.59 -29.89 10.00
C PRO A 27 4.76 -30.47 8.60
N SER A 28 3.68 -30.87 7.93
CA SER A 28 3.68 -31.35 6.53
C SER A 28 4.25 -30.35 5.51
N ARG A 29 4.28 -29.05 5.84
CA ARG A 29 4.85 -28.01 4.97
C ARG A 29 6.37 -27.91 5.08
N VAL A 30 6.99 -28.51 6.10
CA VAL A 30 8.43 -28.44 6.25
C VAL A 30 9.10 -29.32 5.19
N CYS A 31 9.94 -28.70 4.37
CA CYS A 31 10.72 -29.39 3.37
C CYS A 31 11.99 -29.96 4.01
N PRO A 32 12.26 -31.29 3.88
CA PRO A 32 13.50 -31.87 4.37
C PRO A 32 14.71 -31.37 3.55
N PRO A 33 15.93 -31.49 4.10
CA PRO A 33 17.15 -31.21 3.35
C PRO A 33 17.20 -32.00 2.04
N ARG A 34 17.45 -31.31 0.92
CA ARG A 34 17.62 -31.94 -0.41
C ARG A 34 19.02 -31.70 -0.94
N ARG A 35 19.65 -32.77 -1.43
CA ARG A 35 21.00 -32.71 -2.00
C ARG A 35 21.05 -31.70 -3.14
N GLY A 36 21.88 -30.67 -3.01
CA GLY A 36 22.13 -29.67 -4.05
C GLY A 36 21.22 -28.44 -4.06
N ILE A 37 20.14 -28.40 -3.26
CA ILE A 37 19.22 -27.23 -3.22
C ILE A 37 19.29 -26.55 -1.86
N CYS A 38 18.98 -27.27 -0.79
CA CYS A 38 18.95 -26.74 0.57
C CYS A 38 19.45 -27.80 1.55
N LYS A 39 20.51 -27.47 2.30
CA LYS A 39 21.14 -28.39 3.26
C LYS A 39 20.42 -28.45 4.62
N ARG A 40 19.28 -27.77 4.76
CA ARG A 40 18.54 -27.64 6.02
C ARG A 40 17.03 -27.83 5.81
N TYR A 41 16.35 -28.17 6.89
CA TYR A 41 14.90 -28.09 6.96
C TYR A 41 14.47 -26.63 6.77
N HIS A 42 13.43 -26.39 5.98
CA HIS A 42 12.94 -25.05 5.70
C HIS A 42 11.46 -25.06 5.33
N LEU A 43 10.79 -23.93 5.53
CA LEU A 43 9.47 -23.67 4.97
C LEU A 43 9.59 -23.05 3.57
N PRO A 44 8.79 -23.50 2.58
CA PRO A 44 8.80 -22.92 1.25
C PRO A 44 8.27 -21.47 1.27
N ARG A 45 8.99 -20.54 0.64
CA ARG A 45 8.63 -19.10 0.61
C ARG A 45 7.59 -18.73 -0.45
N PHE A 46 7.39 -19.57 -1.48
CA PHE A 46 6.69 -19.19 -2.71
C PHE A 46 5.61 -20.19 -3.16
N GLU A 47 4.73 -20.61 -2.26
CA GLU A 47 3.50 -21.30 -2.71
C GLU A 47 2.42 -20.27 -3.10
N PRO A 48 1.64 -20.55 -4.16
CA PRO A 48 0.56 -19.66 -4.59
C PRO A 48 -0.48 -19.58 -3.47
N LEU A 49 -0.60 -18.38 -2.93
CA LEU A 49 -1.50 -17.99 -1.87
C LEU A 49 -2.95 -18.45 -2.08
N ASP A 50 -3.53 -19.06 -1.04
CA ASP A 50 -4.91 -18.75 -0.70
C ASP A 50 -5.00 -17.23 -0.50
N LYS A 51 -5.93 -16.58 -1.19
CA LYS A 51 -6.10 -15.12 -1.24
C LYS A 51 -6.33 -14.55 0.18
N GLY A 52 -5.26 -14.26 0.93
CA GLY A 52 -5.37 -13.68 2.27
C GLY A 52 -4.12 -13.66 3.17
N ALA A 53 -3.03 -14.38 2.88
CA ALA A 53 -1.87 -14.41 3.79
C ALA A 53 -0.83 -13.32 3.47
N THR A 54 -0.90 -12.19 4.15
CA THR A 54 0.01 -11.04 3.96
C THR A 54 1.38 -11.16 4.64
N ASP A 55 1.75 -12.29 5.26
CA ASP A 55 2.96 -12.37 6.11
C ASP A 55 3.80 -13.67 5.98
N LEU A 56 3.89 -14.25 4.77
CA LEU A 56 4.57 -15.53 4.54
C LEU A 56 6.09 -15.50 4.79
N ASN A 57 6.76 -14.36 4.57
CA ASN A 57 8.21 -14.27 4.76
C ASN A 57 8.61 -14.30 6.25
N SER A 58 7.80 -13.70 7.12
CA SER A 58 8.05 -13.67 8.58
C SER A 58 8.09 -15.08 9.18
N LYS A 59 7.24 -15.99 8.67
CA LYS A 59 7.13 -17.35 9.21
C LYS A 59 8.31 -18.25 8.87
N ALA A 60 8.88 -18.12 7.66
CA ALA A 60 10.05 -18.90 7.28
C ALA A 60 11.28 -18.56 8.15
N ASP A 61 11.49 -17.27 8.40
CA ASP A 61 12.57 -16.80 9.27
C ASP A 61 12.31 -17.16 10.74
N SER A 62 11.04 -17.05 11.19
CA SER A 62 10.63 -17.50 12.52
C SER A 62 10.87 -19.00 12.72
N PHE A 63 10.62 -19.83 11.71
CA PHE A 63 10.85 -21.27 11.76
C PHE A 63 12.33 -21.59 11.95
N ASP A 64 13.21 -20.94 11.18
CA ASP A 64 14.66 -21.10 11.29
C ASP A 64 15.15 -20.74 12.71
N VAL A 65 14.62 -19.66 13.29
CA VAL A 65 14.94 -19.22 14.65
C VAL A 65 14.41 -20.20 15.70
N ALA A 66 13.17 -20.68 15.54
CA ALA A 66 12.57 -21.66 16.44
C ALA A 66 13.36 -22.97 16.44
N LEU A 67 13.67 -23.51 15.26
CA LEU A 67 14.43 -24.75 15.12
C LEU A 67 15.84 -24.63 15.72
N LYS A 68 16.52 -23.52 15.46
CA LYS A 68 17.85 -23.26 16.05
C LYS A 68 17.79 -23.16 17.57
N SER A 69 16.74 -22.53 18.11
CA SER A 69 16.55 -22.39 19.55
C SER A 69 16.31 -23.75 20.22
N LEU A 70 15.53 -24.63 19.60
CA LEU A 70 15.32 -26.00 20.07
C LEU A 70 16.61 -26.82 20.01
N LEU A 71 17.38 -26.73 18.93
CA LEU A 71 18.68 -27.43 18.81
C LEU A 71 19.64 -27.02 19.93
N HIS A 72 19.84 -25.71 20.14
CA HIS A 72 20.70 -25.22 21.23
C HIS A 72 20.20 -25.66 22.62
N ALA A 73 18.88 -25.73 22.81
CA ALA A 73 18.30 -26.16 24.08
C ALA A 73 18.61 -27.63 24.38
N VAL A 74 18.55 -28.48 23.36
CA VAL A 74 18.90 -29.90 23.45
C VAL A 74 20.41 -30.09 23.63
N GLU A 75 21.23 -29.39 22.85
CA GLU A 75 22.69 -29.41 22.98
C GLU A 75 23.15 -28.94 24.38
N GLY A 76 22.48 -27.94 24.93
CA GLY A 76 22.73 -27.44 26.29
C GLY A 76 22.11 -28.29 27.41
N GLY A 77 21.39 -29.37 27.09
CA GLY A 77 20.72 -30.22 28.07
C GLY A 77 19.56 -29.56 28.82
N THR A 78 19.10 -28.39 28.38
CA THR A 78 17.96 -27.67 28.99
C THR A 78 16.60 -28.19 28.52
N LEU A 79 16.58 -28.87 27.37
CA LEU A 79 15.41 -29.55 26.83
C LEU A 79 15.77 -31.03 26.65
N PRO A 80 15.18 -31.95 27.44
CA PRO A 80 15.39 -33.37 27.26
C PRO A 80 14.94 -33.83 25.87
N ALA A 81 15.80 -34.57 25.16
CA ALA A 81 15.47 -35.15 23.87
C ALA A 81 16.01 -36.57 23.75
N LYS A 82 15.22 -37.43 23.11
CA LYS A 82 15.68 -38.75 22.68
C LYS A 82 16.36 -38.59 21.32
N LEU A 83 17.68 -38.77 21.31
CA LEU A 83 18.50 -38.69 20.11
C LEU A 83 18.50 -40.05 19.40
N ASN A 84 17.82 -40.12 18.24
CA ASN A 84 17.95 -41.26 17.36
C ASN A 84 19.16 -41.02 16.45
N LEU A 85 20.32 -41.51 16.91
CA LEU A 85 21.55 -41.53 16.14
C LEU A 85 21.37 -42.53 14.99
N VAL A 86 21.16 -42.02 13.78
CA VAL A 86 21.29 -42.82 12.57
C VAL A 86 22.78 -42.99 12.34
N ILE A 87 23.32 -44.11 12.79
CA ILE A 87 24.68 -44.51 12.51
C ILE A 87 24.70 -44.96 11.05
N ASP A 88 25.33 -44.20 10.16
CA ASP A 88 25.57 -44.68 8.81
C ASP A 88 26.60 -45.83 8.84
N GLU A 89 26.66 -46.62 7.77
CA GLU A 89 27.57 -47.78 7.68
C GLU A 89 29.04 -47.39 7.95
N GLU A 90 29.42 -46.16 7.61
CA GLU A 90 30.76 -45.63 7.77
C GLU A 90 31.08 -45.28 9.24
N MET A 91 30.13 -44.64 9.94
CA MET A 91 30.18 -44.39 11.38
C MET A 91 30.12 -45.69 12.19
N ALA A 92 29.37 -46.69 11.73
CA ALA A 92 29.31 -48.01 12.35
C ALA A 92 30.67 -48.72 12.25
N ALA A 93 31.32 -48.64 11.08
CA ALA A 93 32.67 -49.16 10.90
C ALA A 93 33.70 -48.40 11.77
N MET A 94 33.58 -47.07 11.90
CA MET A 94 34.43 -46.28 12.80
C MET A 94 34.22 -46.62 14.28
N ALA A 95 32.98 -46.89 14.70
CA ALA A 95 32.67 -47.26 16.09
C ALA A 95 33.44 -48.51 16.56
N HIS A 96 33.68 -49.46 15.67
CA HIS A 96 34.47 -50.66 15.96
C HIS A 96 35.96 -50.39 16.17
N VAL A 97 36.47 -49.24 15.72
CA VAL A 97 37.88 -48.85 15.83
C VAL A 97 38.09 -47.85 16.98
N MET A 98 37.03 -47.32 17.58
CA MET A 98 37.15 -46.34 18.66
C MET A 98 37.67 -46.96 19.97
N MET A 99 38.50 -46.19 20.68
CA MET A 99 39.00 -46.59 21.99
C MET A 99 37.86 -46.64 23.03
N PRO A 100 37.94 -47.55 24.02
CA PRO A 100 36.99 -47.57 25.14
C PRO A 100 36.90 -46.19 25.81
N GLY A 101 35.69 -45.66 25.92
CA GLY A 101 35.42 -44.36 26.56
C GLY A 101 35.25 -43.17 25.60
N CYS A 102 35.37 -43.36 24.28
CA CYS A 102 35.00 -42.33 23.32
C CYS A 102 33.51 -42.42 22.94
N GLU A 103 32.78 -41.33 23.08
CA GLU A 103 31.41 -41.20 22.56
C GLU A 103 31.42 -40.55 21.17
N ILE A 104 30.66 -41.13 20.24
CA ILE A 104 30.46 -40.54 18.90
C ILE A 104 29.52 -39.35 19.04
N ALA A 105 30.08 -38.15 19.13
CA ALA A 105 29.34 -36.90 19.09
C ALA A 105 29.09 -36.50 17.62
N GLY A 106 28.04 -37.05 17.02
CA GLY A 106 27.52 -36.58 15.73
C GLY A 106 26.65 -35.33 15.89
N PRO A 107 26.49 -34.51 14.84
CA PRO A 107 25.51 -33.42 14.87
C PRO A 107 24.10 -33.99 15.06
N ILE A 108 23.30 -33.33 15.91
CA ILE A 108 21.92 -33.73 16.14
C ILE A 108 21.13 -33.59 14.84
N ASN A 109 20.50 -34.68 14.39
CA ASN A 109 19.56 -34.61 13.29
C ASN A 109 18.18 -34.17 13.81
N PRO A 110 17.72 -32.95 13.50
CA PRO A 110 16.47 -32.44 14.04
C PRO A 110 15.23 -33.21 13.55
N GLY A 111 15.32 -33.89 12.40
CA GLY A 111 14.21 -34.68 11.86
C GLY A 111 14.05 -36.06 12.51
N SER A 112 15.03 -36.52 13.29
CA SER A 112 14.96 -37.79 14.02
C SER A 112 15.02 -37.64 15.54
N ALA A 113 15.53 -36.52 16.04
CA ALA A 113 15.51 -36.20 17.46
C ALA A 113 14.09 -35.87 17.91
N THR A 114 13.62 -36.57 18.94
CA THR A 114 12.26 -36.42 19.48
C THR A 114 12.26 -35.87 20.90
N ILE A 115 11.30 -35.01 21.20
CA ILE A 115 11.06 -34.42 22.53
C ILE A 115 9.65 -34.77 23.02
N LEU A 116 9.45 -34.85 24.33
CA LEU A 116 8.12 -35.05 24.91
C LEU A 116 7.33 -33.74 24.89
N ALA A 117 6.01 -33.86 24.73
CA ALA A 117 5.10 -32.73 24.72
C ALA A 117 5.15 -31.91 26.03
N ASP A 118 5.23 -32.60 27.17
CA ASP A 118 5.28 -31.97 28.49
C ASP A 118 6.62 -31.25 28.72
N ASP A 119 7.75 -31.85 28.32
CA ASP A 119 9.08 -31.23 28.40
C ASP A 119 9.14 -29.95 27.55
N LEU A 120 8.59 -29.99 26.34
CA LEU A 120 8.50 -28.80 25.48
C LEU A 120 7.65 -27.70 26.15
N ARG A 121 6.51 -28.07 26.75
CA ARG A 121 5.62 -27.13 27.43
C ARG A 121 6.29 -26.48 28.64
N GLU A 122 6.97 -27.26 29.47
CA GLU A 122 7.72 -26.76 30.63
C GLU A 122 8.87 -25.85 30.19
N TRP A 123 9.60 -26.24 29.14
CA TRP A 123 10.69 -25.45 28.58
C TRP A 123 10.22 -24.10 28.00
N LEU A 124 9.06 -24.06 27.35
CA LEU A 124 8.44 -22.81 26.88
C LEU A 124 7.97 -21.94 28.04
N THR A 125 7.34 -22.56 29.04
CA THR A 125 6.81 -21.87 30.23
C THR A 125 7.93 -21.20 31.03
N SER A 126 9.05 -21.90 31.23
CA SER A 126 10.24 -21.33 31.92
C SER A 126 10.86 -20.12 31.21
N ARG A 127 10.54 -19.91 29.93
CA ARG A 127 10.96 -18.74 29.13
C ARG A 127 9.87 -17.66 29.00
N GLY A 128 8.73 -17.84 29.68
CA GLY A 128 7.59 -16.92 29.59
C GLY A 128 6.85 -16.96 28.25
N VAL A 129 7.06 -18.01 27.45
CA VAL A 129 6.36 -18.17 26.16
C VAL A 129 5.02 -18.86 26.40
N LYS A 130 3.92 -18.13 26.17
CA LYS A 130 2.56 -18.70 26.20
C LYS A 130 2.22 -19.31 24.85
N SER A 131 2.23 -20.63 24.76
CA SER A 131 1.99 -21.41 23.55
C SER A 131 0.50 -21.75 23.34
N GLY A 132 -0.42 -20.92 23.85
CA GLY A 132 -1.84 -21.22 24.05
C GLY A 132 -2.63 -21.72 22.83
N PHE A 133 -2.03 -21.74 21.65
CA PHE A 133 -2.55 -22.40 20.46
C PHE A 133 -2.33 -23.94 20.42
N PHE A 134 -1.19 -24.44 20.93
CA PHE A 134 -0.79 -25.86 20.84
C PHE A 134 -0.94 -26.61 22.15
N PHE A 135 -0.66 -25.95 23.26
CA PHE A 135 -0.84 -26.50 24.58
C PHE A 135 -1.98 -25.72 25.23
N PRO A 136 -3.25 -26.16 25.06
CA PRO A 136 -4.34 -25.55 25.79
C PRO A 136 -3.97 -25.61 27.27
N GLU A 137 -3.96 -24.46 27.93
CA GLU A 137 -3.78 -24.43 29.38
C GLU A 137 -4.82 -25.38 29.96
N VAL A 138 -4.36 -26.43 30.65
CA VAL A 138 -5.25 -27.29 31.41
C VAL A 138 -5.78 -26.39 32.52
N SER A 139 -6.86 -25.68 32.22
CA SER A 139 -7.51 -24.80 33.18
C SER A 139 -7.84 -25.71 34.36
N PRO A 140 -7.23 -25.51 35.54
CA PRO A 140 -7.46 -26.38 36.67
C PRO A 140 -8.97 -26.44 36.89
N LEU A 141 -9.50 -27.66 36.95
CA LEU A 141 -10.91 -27.85 37.27
C LEU A 141 -11.17 -27.12 38.59
N PRO A 142 -12.14 -26.20 38.63
CA PRO A 142 -12.44 -25.45 39.84
C PRO A 142 -12.74 -26.44 40.97
N ALA A 143 -12.03 -26.29 42.09
CA ALA A 143 -12.03 -27.24 43.21
C ALA A 143 -13.37 -27.31 43.97
N SER A 144 -14.33 -26.44 43.66
CA SER A 144 -15.65 -26.38 44.28
C SER A 144 -16.68 -25.66 43.42
N ASP A 145 -17.96 -25.91 43.70
CA ASP A 145 -19.08 -25.22 43.06
C ASP A 145 -19.03 -23.69 43.28
N ALA A 146 -18.51 -23.24 44.42
CA ALA A 146 -18.30 -21.81 44.67
C ALA A 146 -17.28 -21.20 43.70
N ALA A 147 -16.20 -21.94 43.39
CA ALA A 147 -15.21 -21.50 42.41
C ALA A 147 -15.77 -21.52 40.98
N LEU A 148 -16.70 -22.44 40.66
CA LEU A 148 -17.43 -22.44 39.40
C LEU A 148 -18.31 -21.20 39.24
N ILE A 149 -19.09 -20.87 40.27
CA ILE A 149 -19.99 -19.70 40.26
C ILE A 149 -19.18 -18.41 40.08
N GLU A 150 -18.05 -18.28 40.77
CA GLU A 150 -17.23 -17.08 40.66
C GLU A 150 -16.55 -16.97 39.29
N ARG A 151 -16.08 -18.08 38.72
CA ARG A 151 -15.57 -18.11 37.33
C ARG A 151 -16.64 -17.77 36.31
N LEU A 152 -17.88 -18.24 36.52
CA LEU A 152 -19.01 -17.92 35.64
C LEU A 152 -19.29 -16.42 35.68
N ARG A 153 -19.36 -15.80 36.86
CA ARG A 153 -19.53 -14.34 36.99
C ARG A 153 -18.38 -13.56 36.35
N ALA A 154 -17.14 -14.01 36.54
CA ALA A 154 -15.98 -13.39 35.89
C ALA A 154 -16.07 -13.51 34.36
N ALA A 155 -16.51 -14.65 33.84
CA ALA A 155 -16.72 -14.83 32.40
C ALA A 155 -17.87 -13.97 31.86
N GLU A 156 -18.97 -13.83 32.59
CA GLU A 156 -20.10 -12.97 32.21
C GLU A 156 -19.71 -11.49 32.18
N THR A 157 -18.98 -11.02 33.20
CA THR A 157 -18.48 -9.63 33.23
C THR A 157 -17.48 -9.37 32.10
N ALA A 158 -16.57 -10.31 31.81
CA ALA A 158 -15.66 -10.22 30.69
C ALA A 158 -16.40 -10.17 29.34
N ARG A 159 -17.44 -11.00 29.16
CA ARG A 159 -18.29 -10.98 27.97
C ARG A 159 -18.97 -9.63 27.80
N ASP A 160 -19.52 -9.07 28.88
CA ASP A 160 -20.23 -7.78 28.83
C ASP A 160 -19.28 -6.60 28.57
N ILE A 161 -18.01 -6.69 28.98
CA ILE A 161 -16.95 -5.74 28.60
C ILE A 161 -16.65 -5.87 27.10
N LEU A 162 -16.39 -7.08 26.61
CA LEU A 162 -16.08 -7.33 25.20
C LEU A 162 -17.23 -6.91 24.27
N MET A 163 -18.48 -7.13 24.66
CA MET A 163 -19.64 -6.67 23.90
C MET A 163 -19.70 -5.14 23.80
N ARG A 164 -19.34 -4.42 24.86
CA ARG A 164 -19.23 -2.95 24.84
C ARG A 164 -18.08 -2.47 23.94
N GLU A 165 -16.93 -3.13 24.02
CA GLU A 165 -15.79 -2.83 23.15
C GLU A 165 -16.12 -3.09 21.68
N LEU A 166 -16.81 -4.19 21.37
CA LEU A 166 -17.24 -4.51 20.01
C LEU A 166 -18.25 -3.48 19.46
N ALA A 167 -19.19 -3.02 20.30
CA ALA A 167 -20.09 -1.93 19.92
C ALA A 167 -19.34 -0.61 19.67
N ALA A 168 -18.31 -0.31 20.47
CA ALA A 168 -17.45 0.86 20.25
C ALA A 168 -16.66 0.75 18.94
N LEU A 169 -16.11 -0.43 18.62
CA LEU A 169 -15.42 -0.68 17.35
C LEU A 169 -16.35 -0.52 16.15
N SER A 170 -17.60 -0.98 16.25
CA SER A 170 -18.59 -0.78 15.19
C SER A 170 -18.87 0.71 14.92
N ASN A 171 -18.87 1.56 15.94
CA ASN A 171 -19.01 3.01 15.75
C ASN A 171 -17.77 3.63 15.08
N VAL A 172 -16.56 3.10 15.35
CA VAL A 172 -15.35 3.56 14.67
C VAL A 172 -15.35 3.15 13.19
N GLU A 173 -15.90 1.97 12.87
CA GLU A 173 -16.03 1.54 11.48
C GLU A 173 -16.98 2.45 10.68
N THR A 174 -18.11 2.85 11.27
CA THR A 174 -19.04 3.78 10.61
C THR A 174 -18.44 5.17 10.42
N GLU A 175 -17.68 5.68 11.41
CA GLU A 175 -16.96 6.95 11.28
C GLU A 175 -15.88 6.89 10.18
N ARG A 176 -15.13 5.77 10.12
CA ARG A 176 -14.14 5.54 9.06
C ARG A 176 -14.78 5.54 7.67
N ASP A 177 -15.95 4.92 7.54
CA ASP A 177 -16.64 4.83 6.25
C ASP A 177 -17.16 6.22 5.81
N ASN A 178 -17.70 7.02 6.75
CA ASN A 178 -18.07 8.42 6.50
C ASN A 178 -16.85 9.28 6.09
N LEU A 179 -15.72 9.15 6.78
CA LEU A 179 -14.48 9.87 6.43
C LEU A 179 -13.94 9.47 5.05
N ARG A 180 -14.07 8.20 4.66
CA ARG A 180 -13.70 7.74 3.32
C ARG A 180 -14.58 8.36 2.25
N GLU A 181 -15.89 8.43 2.48
CA GLU A 181 -16.84 9.08 1.56
C GLU A 181 -16.50 10.57 1.40
N GLN A 182 -16.25 11.29 2.50
CA GLN A 182 -15.82 12.68 2.47
C GLN A 182 -14.49 12.86 1.71
N THR A 183 -13.51 11.99 1.95
CA THR A 183 -12.21 12.05 1.24
C THR A 183 -12.38 11.84 -0.26
N SER A 184 -13.25 10.92 -0.68
CA SER A 184 -13.57 10.70 -2.09
C SER A 184 -14.22 11.93 -2.71
N ALA A 185 -15.20 12.54 -2.04
CA ALA A 185 -15.88 13.73 -2.52
C ALA A 185 -14.92 14.92 -2.67
N LEU A 186 -14.02 15.13 -1.70
CA LEU A 186 -12.99 16.18 -1.81
C LEU A 186 -12.00 15.90 -2.95
N ALA A 187 -11.62 14.63 -3.18
CA ALA A 187 -10.73 14.28 -4.28
C ALA A 187 -11.37 14.59 -5.65
N ASP A 188 -12.66 14.31 -5.81
CA ASP A 188 -13.42 14.66 -7.01
C ASP A 188 -13.48 16.19 -7.21
N GLU A 189 -13.72 16.96 -6.15
CA GLU A 189 -13.74 18.42 -6.20
C GLU A 189 -12.38 19.01 -6.61
N VAL A 190 -11.28 18.48 -6.03
CA VAL A 190 -9.92 18.86 -6.43
C VAL A 190 -9.67 18.54 -7.91
N GLY A 191 -10.15 17.38 -8.39
CA GLY A 191 -10.09 17.02 -9.80
C GLY A 191 -10.82 18.02 -10.70
N GLN A 192 -12.02 18.42 -10.33
CA GLN A 192 -12.81 19.41 -11.08
C GLN A 192 -12.16 20.81 -11.10
N LEU A 193 -11.64 21.27 -9.96
CA LEU A 193 -10.94 22.55 -9.86
C LEU A 193 -9.64 22.54 -10.66
N THR A 194 -8.89 21.44 -10.64
CA THR A 194 -7.67 21.28 -11.44
C THR A 194 -7.99 21.33 -12.94
N GLY A 195 -9.02 20.60 -13.39
CA GLY A 195 -9.45 20.66 -14.79
C GLY A 195 -9.92 22.04 -15.22
N SER A 196 -10.62 22.77 -14.34
CA SER A 196 -11.05 24.15 -14.59
C SER A 196 -9.85 25.11 -14.69
N LEU A 197 -8.83 24.93 -13.84
CA LEU A 197 -7.61 25.71 -13.87
C LEU A 197 -6.83 25.49 -15.18
N ASP A 198 -6.71 24.25 -15.65
CA ASP A 198 -6.05 23.93 -16.92
C ASP A 198 -6.78 24.52 -18.13
N ALA A 199 -8.11 24.47 -18.11
CA ALA A 199 -8.95 25.09 -19.14
C ALA A 199 -8.75 26.62 -19.16
N ALA A 200 -8.76 27.26 -18.00
CA ALA A 200 -8.49 28.68 -17.86
C ALA A 200 -7.08 29.06 -18.33
N GLY A 201 -6.05 28.29 -17.94
CA GLY A 201 -4.67 28.49 -18.36
C GLY A 201 -4.47 28.34 -19.88
N THR A 202 -5.20 27.42 -20.52
CA THR A 202 -5.21 27.27 -21.97
C THR A 202 -5.84 28.49 -22.65
N ARG A 203 -6.96 28.98 -22.12
CA ARG A 203 -7.64 30.17 -22.64
C ARG A 203 -6.79 31.44 -22.49
N ILE A 204 -6.07 31.58 -21.38
CA ILE A 204 -5.13 32.69 -21.17
C ILE A 204 -4.03 32.63 -22.23
N ARG A 205 -3.40 31.47 -22.46
CA ARG A 205 -2.36 31.32 -23.49
C ARG A 205 -2.86 31.65 -24.88
N GLU A 206 -4.08 31.23 -25.22
CA GLU A 206 -4.71 31.56 -26.50
C GLU A 206 -4.95 33.07 -26.65
N LEU A 207 -5.52 33.71 -25.63
CA LEU A 207 -5.77 35.16 -25.64
C LEU A 207 -4.45 35.95 -25.71
N SER A 208 -3.44 35.55 -24.92
CA SER A 208 -2.10 36.15 -24.98
C SER A 208 -1.44 35.94 -26.35
N GLY A 209 -1.61 34.77 -26.97
CA GLY A 209 -1.15 34.49 -28.33
C GLY A 209 -1.84 35.38 -29.37
N ASN A 210 -3.16 35.52 -29.28
CA ASN A 210 -3.95 36.39 -30.16
C ASN A 210 -3.59 37.87 -29.98
N GLN A 211 -3.25 38.29 -28.75
CA GLN A 211 -2.74 39.62 -28.45
C GLN A 211 -1.33 39.85 -29.01
N ALA A 212 -0.40 38.92 -28.77
CA ALA A 212 0.98 39.00 -29.23
C ALA A 212 1.08 38.96 -30.77
N GLN A 213 0.25 38.15 -31.43
CA GLN A 213 0.14 38.09 -32.88
C GLN A 213 -0.57 39.32 -33.48
N GLY A 214 -1.05 40.24 -32.65
CA GLY A 214 -1.75 41.44 -33.11
C GLY A 214 -3.04 41.14 -33.87
N LYS A 215 -3.62 39.92 -33.75
CA LYS A 215 -4.86 39.54 -34.45
C LYS A 215 -6.03 40.42 -34.03
N SER A 216 -6.15 40.71 -32.74
CA SER A 216 -7.15 41.64 -32.20
C SER A 216 -6.94 43.07 -32.74
N ARG A 217 -5.67 43.53 -32.79
CA ARG A 217 -5.32 44.84 -33.39
C ARG A 217 -5.64 44.88 -34.88
N THR A 218 -5.32 43.82 -35.62
CA THR A 218 -5.55 43.70 -37.08
C THR A 218 -7.04 43.69 -37.41
N ALA A 219 -7.84 42.91 -36.68
CA ALA A 219 -9.29 42.87 -36.84
C ALA A 219 -9.92 44.23 -36.50
N MET A 220 -9.48 44.88 -35.41
CA MET A 220 -9.95 46.21 -35.02
C MET A 220 -9.58 47.26 -36.07
N LEU A 221 -8.35 47.26 -36.60
CA LEU A 221 -7.93 48.15 -37.68
C LEU A 221 -8.77 47.94 -38.95
N ARG A 222 -9.04 46.67 -39.32
CA ARG A 222 -9.92 46.36 -40.46
C ARG A 222 -11.35 46.86 -40.27
N LEU A 223 -11.90 46.75 -39.07
CA LEU A 223 -13.24 47.28 -38.74
C LEU A 223 -13.27 48.81 -38.79
N ILE A 224 -12.31 49.49 -38.17
CA ILE A 224 -12.21 50.95 -38.20
C ILE A 224 -12.08 51.45 -39.64
N GLY A 225 -11.20 50.85 -40.43
CA GLY A 225 -11.03 51.20 -41.85
C GLY A 225 -12.29 50.93 -42.67
N GLY A 226 -12.89 49.74 -42.53
CA GLY A 226 -14.10 49.36 -43.26
C GLY A 226 -15.32 50.24 -42.93
N LEU A 227 -15.52 50.60 -41.66
CA LEU A 227 -16.58 51.52 -41.24
C LEU A 227 -16.35 52.95 -41.73
N ALA A 228 -15.10 53.42 -41.73
CA ALA A 228 -14.78 54.73 -42.30
C ALA A 228 -15.06 54.79 -43.81
N MET A 229 -14.72 53.72 -44.54
CA MET A 229 -14.99 53.62 -45.97
C MET A 229 -16.49 53.49 -46.29
N SER A 230 -17.22 52.62 -45.59
CA SER A 230 -18.63 52.32 -45.90
C SER A 230 -19.63 53.31 -45.28
N GLY A 231 -19.38 53.76 -44.06
CA GLY A 231 -20.29 54.63 -43.31
C GLY A 231 -20.07 56.12 -43.59
N HIS A 232 -18.84 56.52 -43.92
CA HIS A 232 -18.48 57.93 -44.10
C HIS A 232 -17.84 58.24 -45.46
N GLY A 233 -17.73 57.25 -46.35
CA GLY A 233 -17.19 57.44 -47.70
C GLY A 233 -15.72 57.86 -47.74
N ILE A 234 -14.96 57.60 -46.68
CA ILE A 234 -13.55 58.02 -46.59
C ILE A 234 -12.69 57.07 -47.42
N ASP A 235 -11.97 57.62 -48.41
CA ASP A 235 -10.89 56.88 -49.09
C ASP A 235 -9.67 56.79 -48.15
N ILE A 236 -9.57 55.67 -47.43
CA ILE A 236 -8.46 55.42 -46.50
C ILE A 236 -7.10 55.24 -47.21
N HIS A 237 -7.10 55.00 -48.53
CA HIS A 237 -5.88 54.93 -49.35
C HIS A 237 -5.48 56.29 -49.94
N GLY A 238 -6.34 57.30 -49.82
CA GLY A 238 -6.11 58.65 -50.30
C GLY A 238 -5.00 59.36 -49.50
N GLY A 239 -4.20 60.19 -50.19
CA GLY A 239 -3.17 61.01 -49.55
C GLY A 239 -3.74 62.05 -48.57
N ARG A 240 -5.01 62.43 -48.75
CA ARG A 240 -5.80 63.27 -47.85
C ARG A 240 -7.03 62.49 -47.40
N LEU A 241 -7.15 62.29 -46.09
CA LEU A 241 -8.31 61.63 -45.48
C LEU A 241 -9.41 62.67 -45.24
N GLU A 242 -10.05 63.09 -46.32
CA GLU A 242 -11.16 64.05 -46.30
C GLU A 242 -12.38 63.41 -45.61
N GLY A 243 -13.07 64.17 -44.74
CA GLY A 243 -14.21 63.67 -43.96
C GLY A 243 -13.88 63.14 -42.55
N ILE A 244 -12.60 63.08 -42.15
CA ILE A 244 -12.21 62.66 -40.79
C ILE A 244 -12.92 63.45 -39.69
N GLY A 245 -13.08 64.76 -39.86
CA GLY A 245 -13.73 65.61 -38.86
C GLY A 245 -15.18 65.19 -38.58
N GLN A 246 -15.88 64.67 -39.60
CA GLN A 246 -17.25 64.17 -39.46
C GLN A 246 -17.30 62.88 -38.65
N VAL A 247 -16.33 61.98 -38.84
CA VAL A 247 -16.18 60.76 -38.03
C VAL A 247 -15.91 61.11 -36.57
N ILE A 248 -15.00 62.06 -36.31
CA ILE A 248 -14.70 62.50 -34.93
C ILE A 248 -15.94 63.11 -34.28
N SER A 249 -16.68 63.93 -35.00
CA SER A 249 -17.92 64.52 -34.49
C SER A 249 -18.98 63.47 -34.19
N ASP A 250 -19.14 62.46 -35.05
CA ASP A 250 -20.09 61.37 -34.82
C ASP A 250 -19.67 60.51 -33.62
N MET A 251 -18.38 60.14 -33.53
CA MET A 251 -17.83 59.43 -32.37
C MET A 251 -18.01 60.22 -31.07
N ALA A 252 -17.78 61.53 -31.09
CA ALA A 252 -17.99 62.41 -29.94
C ALA A 252 -19.48 62.45 -29.54
N SER A 253 -20.41 62.45 -30.51
CA SER A 253 -21.85 62.39 -30.25
C SER A 253 -22.28 61.08 -29.57
N LYS A 254 -21.49 60.01 -29.73
CA LYS A 254 -21.67 58.71 -29.07
C LYS A 254 -20.83 58.55 -27.80
N GLY A 255 -20.21 59.63 -27.31
CA GLY A 255 -19.43 59.64 -26.07
C GLY A 255 -17.99 59.09 -26.22
N VAL A 256 -17.49 58.95 -27.44
CA VAL A 256 -16.13 58.48 -27.71
C VAL A 256 -15.23 59.64 -28.11
N SER A 257 -14.19 59.91 -27.32
CA SER A 257 -13.19 60.96 -27.61
C SER A 257 -11.94 60.37 -28.22
N VAL A 258 -11.59 60.80 -29.44
CA VAL A 258 -10.37 60.41 -30.15
C VAL A 258 -9.79 61.67 -30.81
N SER A 259 -8.48 61.87 -30.71
CA SER A 259 -7.82 62.98 -31.40
C SER A 259 -7.75 62.71 -32.91
N GLU A 260 -7.80 63.78 -33.72
CA GLU A 260 -7.69 63.65 -35.18
C GLU A 260 -6.44 62.88 -35.60
N GLN A 261 -5.32 63.18 -34.95
CA GLN A 261 -4.05 62.51 -35.23
C GLN A 261 -4.12 61.00 -34.94
N MET A 262 -4.74 60.61 -33.82
CA MET A 262 -4.88 59.20 -33.47
C MET A 262 -5.77 58.45 -34.47
N LEU A 263 -6.88 59.05 -34.90
CA LEU A 263 -7.75 58.44 -35.91
C LEU A 263 -7.05 58.35 -37.28
N ARG A 264 -6.34 59.40 -37.69
CA ARG A 264 -5.54 59.44 -38.92
C ARG A 264 -4.48 58.34 -38.94
N ASP A 265 -3.75 58.16 -37.84
CA ASP A 265 -2.72 57.12 -37.74
C ASP A 265 -3.33 55.71 -37.80
N ARG A 266 -4.48 55.48 -37.14
CA ARG A 266 -5.21 54.21 -37.20
C ARG A 266 -5.78 53.90 -38.59
N LEU A 267 -6.32 54.89 -39.30
CA LEU A 267 -6.81 54.70 -40.67
C LEU A 267 -5.68 54.40 -41.65
N LYS A 268 -4.51 55.04 -41.50
CA LYS A 268 -3.32 54.71 -42.29
C LYS A 268 -2.78 53.31 -42.00
N GLU A 269 -2.83 52.86 -40.74
CA GLU A 269 -2.50 51.48 -40.39
C GLU A 269 -3.52 50.49 -40.99
N ALA A 270 -4.81 50.82 -40.97
CA ALA A 270 -5.88 50.01 -41.58
C ALA A 270 -5.74 49.90 -43.10
N ALA A 271 -5.35 50.99 -43.78
CA ALA A 271 -5.12 51.02 -45.23
C ALA A 271 -3.99 50.10 -45.70
N LYS A 272 -3.09 49.68 -44.80
CA LYS A 272 -2.05 48.66 -45.10
C LYS A 272 -2.59 47.23 -45.04
N LEU A 273 -3.79 47.03 -44.45
CA LEU A 273 -4.35 45.72 -44.12
C LEU A 273 -5.64 45.37 -44.88
N ILE A 274 -6.24 46.37 -45.54
CA ILE A 274 -7.43 46.27 -46.39
C ILE A 274 -6.96 46.50 -47.82
N ASP A 275 -7.32 45.62 -48.75
CA ASP A 275 -6.98 45.80 -50.16
C ASP A 275 -7.77 46.95 -50.77
N ARG A 276 -7.16 47.66 -51.71
CA ARG A 276 -7.83 48.74 -52.45
C ARG A 276 -9.02 48.12 -53.19
N LEU A 277 -10.24 48.52 -52.81
CA LEU A 277 -11.42 48.18 -53.60
C LEU A 277 -11.26 48.88 -54.95
N ASP A 278 -10.95 48.11 -56.00
CA ASP A 278 -10.91 48.64 -57.35
C ASP A 278 -12.30 49.25 -57.67
N PRO A 279 -12.37 50.53 -58.05
CA PRO A 279 -13.63 51.13 -58.43
C PRO A 279 -14.14 50.44 -59.70
N LYS A 280 -15.26 49.73 -59.58
CA LYS A 280 -16.09 49.35 -60.73
C LYS A 280 -16.96 50.52 -61.16
#